data_AF-A0A494XCH0-F1
#
_entry.id   AF-A0A494XCH0-F1
#
_cell.length_a   1.000
_cell.length_b   1.000
_cell.length_c   1.000
_cell.angle_alpha   90.00
_cell.angle_beta   90.00
_cell.angle_gamma   90.00
#
_symmetry.space_group_name_H-M   'P 1'
#
loop_
_entity.id
_entity.type
_entity.pdbx_description
1 polymer ?
#
loop_
_entity_poly.entity_id
_entity_poly.type
_entity_poly.pdbx_seq_one_letter_code
_entity_poly.pdbx_strand_id
1 'polypeptide(L)'
;MVSGLVGHYFDELCDCETVRGPAGHYFDESCDCETVRGPAEPYFEESRDCETISGLAEPYCGESSDYETISALAEPYFGESSDHEAISALAEPYFGESSNHETVRGLAEPYFGESSEHETVSGLTEPYFGGSSDHEAISALAELYFGEASGRKHESHVAAAKKSRCL
;
A
#
# COMPACT_ATOMS: atom_id res chain seq x y z
N MET A 1 2.77 22.65 -10.00
CA MET A 1 2.84 22.61 -8.52
C MET A 1 1.65 23.33 -7.87
N VAL A 2 0.86 22.60 -7.09
CA VAL A 2 -0.21 23.13 -6.23
C VAL A 2 0.28 23.13 -4.78
N SER A 3 0.19 24.27 -4.10
CA SER A 3 0.57 24.36 -2.68
C SER A 3 -0.33 25.34 -1.92
N GLY A 4 -0.75 24.94 -0.73
CA GLY A 4 -1.70 25.72 0.07
C GLY A 4 -1.76 25.25 1.51
N LEU A 5 -2.27 26.12 2.40
CA LEU A 5 -2.56 25.81 3.80
C LEU A 5 -3.94 25.17 3.99
N VAL A 6 -4.74 25.11 2.91
CA VAL A 6 -6.13 24.64 2.90
C VAL A 6 -6.19 23.38 2.06
N GLY A 7 -7.10 22.46 2.42
CA GLY A 7 -7.33 21.26 1.63
C GLY A 7 -7.79 21.62 0.22
N HIS A 8 -7.37 20.80 -0.74
CA HIS A 8 -7.78 20.95 -2.13
C HIS A 8 -8.65 19.77 -2.51
N TYR A 9 -9.76 20.08 -3.17
CA TYR A 9 -10.55 19.10 -3.89
C TYR A 9 -10.21 19.28 -5.37
N PHE A 10 -9.72 18.21 -5.99
CA PHE A 10 -9.47 18.18 -7.42
C PHE A 10 -10.57 17.34 -8.07
N ASP A 11 -11.29 17.98 -8.99
CA ASP A 11 -12.41 17.39 -9.75
C ASP A 11 -11.99 17.21 -11.22
N GLU A 12 -12.61 16.23 -11.90
CA GLU A 12 -12.44 15.79 -13.31
C GLU A 12 -11.19 16.29 -14.06
N LEU A 13 -10.28 15.36 -14.43
CA LEU A 13 -9.15 15.57 -15.36
C LEU A 13 -8.13 16.60 -14.88
N CYS A 14 -7.47 16.32 -13.75
CA CYS A 14 -6.39 17.14 -13.25
C CYS A 14 -5.01 16.51 -13.50
N ASP A 15 -4.13 17.24 -14.20
CA ASP A 15 -2.72 16.88 -14.35
C ASP A 15 -1.86 17.75 -13.43
N CYS A 16 -1.22 17.16 -12.43
CA CYS A 16 -0.41 17.93 -11.49
C CYS A 16 0.95 17.28 -11.17
N GLU A 17 2.03 17.95 -11.58
CA GLU A 17 3.41 17.50 -11.25
C GLU A 17 3.65 17.37 -9.73
N THR A 18 3.09 18.26 -8.91
CA THR A 18 3.31 18.18 -7.47
C THR A 18 2.19 18.85 -6.70
N VAL A 19 1.65 18.16 -5.70
CA VAL A 19 0.72 18.68 -4.70
C VAL A 19 1.39 18.67 -3.33
N ARG A 20 1.44 19.82 -2.65
CA ARG A 20 2.07 19.93 -1.33
C ARG A 20 1.33 20.85 -0.37
N GLY A 21 0.91 20.32 0.76
CA GLY A 21 0.23 21.09 1.79
C GLY A 21 0.18 20.38 3.13
N PRO A 22 -0.03 21.11 4.24
CA PRO A 22 -0.30 20.52 5.55
C PRO A 22 -1.74 20.01 5.70
N ALA A 23 -2.61 20.27 4.72
CA ALA A 23 -4.01 19.88 4.73
C ALA A 23 -4.26 18.72 3.75
N GLY A 24 -5.32 17.94 4.00
CA GLY A 24 -5.68 16.80 3.16
C GLY A 24 -6.00 17.20 1.73
N HIS A 25 -5.70 16.31 0.80
CA HIS A 25 -5.96 16.48 -0.62
C HIS A 25 -6.91 15.39 -1.08
N TYR A 26 -8.05 15.79 -1.61
CA TYR A 26 -9.02 14.87 -2.19
C TYR A 26 -8.90 14.96 -3.69
N PHE A 27 -8.71 13.80 -4.32
CA PHE A 27 -8.69 13.67 -5.75
C PHE A 27 -9.93 12.86 -6.14
N ASP A 28 -10.72 13.38 -7.08
CA ASP A 28 -11.88 12.71 -7.70
C ASP A 28 -11.46 11.99 -9.00
N GLU A 29 -12.39 11.38 -9.73
CA GLU A 29 -12.14 10.56 -10.93
C GLU A 29 -11.19 11.26 -11.92
N SER A 30 -10.21 10.49 -12.42
CA SER A 30 -9.30 10.87 -13.51
C SER A 30 -8.33 12.03 -13.17
N CYS A 31 -7.52 11.87 -12.13
CA CYS A 31 -6.53 12.86 -11.72
C CYS A 31 -5.13 12.24 -11.64
N ASP A 32 -4.18 12.71 -12.45
CA ASP A 32 -2.82 12.21 -12.51
C ASP A 32 -1.88 13.14 -11.74
N CYS A 33 -1.05 12.54 -10.87
CA CYS A 33 -0.15 13.31 -10.01
C CYS A 33 1.23 12.69 -9.84
N GLU A 34 2.28 13.32 -10.38
CA GLU A 34 3.63 12.74 -10.22
C GLU A 34 4.03 12.68 -8.72
N THR A 35 3.67 13.68 -7.92
CA THR A 35 4.02 13.68 -6.49
C THR A 35 2.97 14.33 -5.59
N VAL A 36 2.56 13.61 -4.55
CA VAL A 36 1.79 14.16 -3.41
C VAL A 36 2.64 14.12 -2.15
N ARG A 37 2.78 15.27 -1.50
CA ARG A 37 3.57 15.39 -0.28
C ARG A 37 2.88 16.20 0.80
N GLY A 38 2.65 15.60 1.95
CA GLY A 38 2.03 16.31 3.07
C GLY A 38 1.95 15.48 4.34
N PRO A 39 1.87 16.13 5.51
CA PRO A 39 1.57 15.44 6.76
C PRO A 39 0.12 14.97 6.86
N ALA A 40 -0.78 15.41 5.99
CA ALA A 40 -2.21 15.09 6.02
C ALA A 40 -2.57 13.99 5.02
N GLU A 41 -3.70 13.34 5.29
CA GLU A 41 -4.25 12.17 4.59
C GLU A 41 -4.69 12.56 3.18
N PRO A 42 -4.01 12.10 2.11
CA PRO A 42 -4.56 12.18 0.78
C PRO A 42 -5.59 11.07 0.57
N TYR A 43 -6.67 11.38 -0.14
CA TYR A 43 -7.69 10.42 -0.51
C TYR A 43 -7.83 10.37 -2.02
N PHE A 44 -7.75 9.16 -2.55
CA PHE A 44 -7.88 8.83 -3.96
C PHE A 44 -9.02 7.83 -4.11
N GLU A 45 -10.13 8.21 -4.75
CA GLU A 45 -11.32 7.37 -4.94
C GLU A 45 -11.20 6.22 -5.97
N GLU A 46 -10.87 6.47 -7.25
CA GLU A 46 -10.77 5.40 -8.28
C GLU A 46 -9.85 5.82 -9.44
N SER A 47 -9.10 4.86 -10.03
CA SER A 47 -8.34 4.98 -11.29
C SER A 47 -7.38 6.17 -11.37
N ARG A 48 -6.24 6.11 -10.67
CA ARG A 48 -5.22 7.17 -10.72
C ARG A 48 -3.80 6.63 -10.79
N ASP A 49 -2.98 7.37 -11.52
CA ASP A 49 -1.54 7.22 -11.50
C ASP A 49 -0.95 8.33 -10.64
N CYS A 50 -0.33 7.95 -9.52
CA CYS A 50 0.59 8.85 -8.87
C CYS A 50 1.93 8.18 -8.61
N GLU A 51 2.99 8.70 -9.24
CA GLU A 51 4.31 8.08 -9.13
C GLU A 51 4.77 8.04 -7.66
N THR A 52 4.59 9.13 -6.91
CA THR A 52 5.07 9.19 -5.51
C THR A 52 4.08 9.82 -4.53
N ILE A 53 3.75 9.09 -3.47
CA ILE A 53 3.09 9.62 -2.27
C ILE A 53 4.08 9.60 -1.11
N SER A 54 4.27 10.75 -0.46
CA SER A 54 5.13 10.83 0.74
C SER A 54 4.48 11.66 1.85
N GLY A 55 4.24 11.05 3.00
CA GLY A 55 3.52 11.71 4.07
C GLY A 55 3.66 11.07 5.45
N LEU A 56 3.11 11.77 6.44
CA LEU A 56 3.01 11.23 7.81
C LEU A 56 1.70 10.47 8.03
N ALA A 57 0.70 10.80 7.22
CA ALA A 57 -0.68 10.36 7.34
C ALA A 57 -0.97 9.04 6.61
N GLU A 58 -2.22 8.59 6.74
CA GLU A 58 -2.83 7.40 6.13
C GLU A 58 -3.31 7.76 4.73
N PRO A 59 -2.55 7.48 3.65
CA PRO A 59 -3.09 7.63 2.31
C PRO A 59 -4.15 6.56 2.07
N TYR A 60 -5.30 6.98 1.55
CA TYR A 60 -6.28 6.06 0.98
C TYR A 60 -6.10 6.05 -0.53
N CYS A 61 -5.63 4.93 -1.05
CA CYS A 61 -5.54 4.66 -2.48
C CYS A 61 -6.72 3.75 -2.85
N GLY A 62 -7.62 4.26 -3.67
CA GLY A 62 -8.82 3.55 -4.09
C GLY A 62 -8.53 2.44 -5.11
N GLU A 63 -9.59 1.91 -5.70
CA GLU A 63 -9.48 0.76 -6.62
C GLU A 63 -8.76 1.13 -7.92
N SER A 64 -8.13 0.10 -8.53
CA SER A 64 -7.50 0.18 -9.86
C SER A 64 -6.52 1.34 -10.01
N SER A 65 -5.70 1.59 -8.99
CA SER A 65 -4.76 2.70 -8.96
C SER A 65 -3.31 2.21 -8.95
N ASP A 66 -2.46 2.89 -9.73
CA ASP A 66 -1.06 2.50 -9.91
C ASP A 66 -0.13 3.55 -9.29
N TYR A 67 0.81 3.11 -8.45
CA TYR A 67 1.78 4.02 -7.84
C TYR A 67 3.19 3.42 -7.77
N GLU A 68 4.21 4.14 -8.23
CA GLU A 68 5.57 3.65 -8.12
C GLU A 68 6.05 3.59 -6.66
N THR A 69 5.81 4.64 -5.86
CA THR A 69 6.38 4.71 -4.51
C THR A 69 5.44 5.35 -3.51
N ILE A 70 5.19 4.64 -2.41
CA ILE A 70 4.42 5.15 -1.28
C ILE A 70 5.24 5.06 0.00
N SER A 71 5.46 6.21 0.63
CA SER A 71 6.12 6.31 1.93
C SER A 71 5.22 7.02 2.92
N ALA A 72 4.68 6.26 3.87
CA ALA A 72 3.79 6.75 4.92
C ALA A 72 4.35 6.37 6.30
N LEU A 73 4.07 7.16 7.33
CA LEU A 73 4.32 6.71 8.71
C LEU A 73 3.11 6.00 9.31
N ALA A 74 1.90 6.40 8.93
CA ALA A 74 0.65 5.79 9.38
C ALA A 74 0.23 4.61 8.47
N GLU A 75 -0.99 4.12 8.67
CA GLU A 75 -1.59 2.91 8.05
C GLU A 75 -2.13 3.26 6.65
N PRO A 76 -1.39 3.00 5.55
CA PRO A 76 -1.95 3.22 4.22
C PRO A 76 -2.99 2.14 3.91
N TYR A 77 -4.04 2.53 3.19
CA TYR A 77 -5.01 1.61 2.63
C TYR A 77 -4.88 1.58 1.11
N PHE A 78 -4.81 0.38 0.55
CA PHE A 78 -4.80 0.14 -0.88
C PHE A 78 -6.05 -0.66 -1.28
N GLY A 79 -6.82 -0.11 -2.21
CA GLY A 79 -8.05 -0.70 -2.72
C GLY A 79 -7.81 -1.95 -3.57
N GLU A 80 -8.89 -2.54 -4.06
CA GLU A 80 -8.85 -3.70 -4.95
C GLU A 80 -8.09 -3.39 -6.24
N SER A 81 -7.33 -4.36 -6.75
CA SER A 81 -6.59 -4.28 -8.02
C SER A 81 -5.64 -3.08 -8.11
N SER A 82 -4.98 -2.72 -7.00
CA SER A 82 -3.98 -1.64 -7.00
C SER A 82 -2.58 -2.22 -7.18
N ASP A 83 -1.78 -1.63 -8.08
CA ASP A 83 -0.42 -2.07 -8.35
C ASP A 83 0.62 -1.07 -7.86
N HIS A 84 1.66 -1.56 -7.16
CA HIS A 84 2.70 -0.67 -6.64
C HIS A 84 4.12 -1.26 -6.64
N GLU A 85 5.10 -0.48 -7.06
CA GLU A 85 6.49 -0.95 -7.07
C GLU A 85 7.06 -1.02 -5.63
N ALA A 86 6.96 0.08 -4.86
CA ALA A 86 7.58 0.17 -3.55
C ALA A 86 6.69 0.84 -2.49
N ILE A 87 6.47 0.13 -1.39
CA ILE A 87 5.70 0.62 -0.26
C ILE A 87 6.54 0.55 1.00
N SER A 88 6.64 1.67 1.71
CA SER A 88 7.28 1.78 3.01
C SER A 88 6.32 2.44 4.00
N ALA A 89 5.77 1.65 4.93
CA ALA A 89 4.87 2.11 5.99
C ALA A 89 5.46 1.79 7.37
N LEU A 90 5.32 2.66 8.38
CA LEU A 90 5.69 2.25 9.75
C LEU A 90 4.55 1.51 10.45
N ALA A 91 3.31 1.98 10.28
CA ALA A 91 2.12 1.32 10.80
C ALA A 91 1.59 0.25 9.82
N GLU A 92 0.46 -0.39 10.16
CA GLU A 92 -0.12 -1.58 9.52
C GLU A 92 -0.71 -1.24 8.15
N PRO A 93 -0.04 -1.54 7.02
CA PRO A 93 -0.68 -1.34 5.72
C PRO A 93 -1.71 -2.44 5.48
N TYR A 94 -2.86 -2.06 4.94
CA TYR A 94 -3.86 -3.00 4.42
C TYR A 94 -3.86 -2.96 2.89
N PHE A 95 -3.74 -4.13 2.29
CA PHE A 95 -3.83 -4.32 0.84
C PHE A 95 -5.12 -5.05 0.49
N GLY A 96 -5.84 -4.49 -0.48
CA GLY A 96 -7.07 -5.05 -1.02
C GLY A 96 -6.86 -6.38 -1.76
N GLU A 97 -7.96 -6.89 -2.32
CA GLU A 97 -7.94 -8.09 -3.16
C GLU A 97 -7.22 -7.80 -4.48
N SER A 98 -6.55 -8.81 -5.05
CA SER A 98 -5.89 -8.74 -6.37
C SER A 98 -4.86 -7.62 -6.54
N SER A 99 -4.26 -7.14 -5.45
CA SER A 99 -3.23 -6.08 -5.48
C SER A 99 -1.83 -6.68 -5.67
N ASN A 100 -1.02 -6.11 -6.57
CA ASN A 100 0.33 -6.61 -6.84
C ASN A 100 1.40 -5.61 -6.41
N HIS A 101 2.44 -6.10 -5.74
CA HIS A 101 3.50 -5.22 -5.26
C HIS A 101 4.90 -5.80 -5.36
N GLU A 102 5.86 -5.09 -5.92
CA GLU A 102 7.24 -5.63 -5.96
C GLU A 102 7.84 -5.66 -4.55
N THR A 103 7.76 -4.55 -3.81
CA THR A 103 8.41 -4.44 -2.50
C THR A 103 7.52 -3.78 -1.45
N VAL A 104 7.24 -4.52 -0.38
CA VAL A 104 6.56 -4.01 0.81
C VAL A 104 7.49 -4.05 2.01
N ARG A 105 7.67 -2.90 2.65
CA ARG A 105 8.48 -2.72 3.86
C ARG A 105 7.64 -2.09 4.94
N GLY A 106 7.49 -2.77 6.08
CA GLY A 106 6.83 -2.12 7.21
C GLY A 106 7.25 -2.60 8.57
N LEU A 107 7.03 -1.77 9.59
CA LEU A 107 7.36 -2.16 10.97
C LEU A 107 6.20 -2.88 11.66
N ALA A 108 4.96 -2.58 11.31
CA ALA A 108 3.75 -3.18 11.87
C ALA A 108 3.11 -4.21 10.92
N GLU A 109 2.09 -4.93 11.42
CA GLU A 109 1.47 -6.14 10.84
C GLU A 109 0.75 -5.85 9.51
N PRO A 110 1.36 -6.11 8.34
CA PRO A 110 0.67 -5.87 7.08
C PRO A 110 -0.40 -6.94 6.85
N TYR A 111 -1.55 -6.53 6.32
CA TYR A 111 -2.58 -7.44 5.84
C TYR A 111 -2.60 -7.42 4.32
N PHE A 112 -2.43 -8.59 3.71
CA PHE A 112 -2.52 -8.78 2.27
C PHE A 112 -3.83 -9.48 1.91
N GLY A 113 -4.64 -8.87 1.04
CA GLY A 113 -5.90 -9.43 0.56
C GLY A 113 -5.75 -10.70 -0.26
N GLU A 114 -6.88 -11.30 -0.63
CA GLU A 114 -6.93 -12.51 -1.47
C GLU A 114 -6.31 -12.25 -2.86
N SER A 115 -5.67 -13.27 -3.44
CA SER A 115 -5.08 -13.23 -4.79
C SER A 115 -4.06 -12.10 -5.03
N SER A 116 -3.38 -11.66 -3.97
CA SER A 116 -2.33 -10.63 -4.07
C SER A 116 -0.96 -11.24 -4.33
N GLU A 117 -0.18 -10.62 -5.22
CA GLU A 117 1.18 -11.09 -5.56
C GLU A 117 2.23 -10.11 -5.04
N HIS A 118 3.27 -10.61 -4.35
CA HIS A 118 4.36 -9.74 -3.90
C HIS A 118 5.73 -10.34 -4.09
N GLU A 119 6.69 -9.62 -4.67
CA GLU A 119 8.04 -10.16 -4.78
C GLU A 119 8.74 -10.20 -3.41
N THR A 120 8.79 -9.07 -2.71
CA THR A 120 9.52 -8.95 -1.44
C THR A 120 8.68 -8.30 -0.37
N VAL A 121 8.45 -9.02 0.73
CA VAL A 121 7.84 -8.48 1.95
C VAL A 121 8.85 -8.51 3.08
N SER A 122 9.07 -7.37 3.72
CA SER A 122 9.96 -7.26 4.87
C SER A 122 9.32 -6.47 6.01
N GLY A 123 9.40 -7.00 7.23
CA GLY A 123 8.92 -6.29 8.40
C GLY A 123 9.32 -6.86 9.74
N LEU A 124 8.90 -6.21 10.82
CA LEU A 124 9.27 -6.62 12.18
C LEU A 124 8.19 -7.47 12.86
N THR A 125 6.94 -7.42 12.40
CA THR A 125 5.77 -8.03 13.07
C THR A 125 5.12 -9.11 12.20
N GLU A 126 3.90 -9.51 12.53
CA GLU A 126 3.16 -10.68 12.03
C GLU A 126 2.33 -10.35 10.78
N PRO A 127 2.85 -10.52 9.55
CA PRO A 127 2.05 -10.32 8.34
C PRO A 127 0.95 -11.39 8.21
N TYR A 128 -0.21 -10.96 7.75
CA TYR A 128 -1.29 -11.82 7.31
C TYR A 128 -1.39 -11.83 5.78
N PHE A 129 -1.41 -13.03 5.20
CA PHE A 129 -1.59 -13.24 3.76
C PHE A 129 -2.92 -13.93 3.50
N GLY A 130 -3.79 -13.28 2.72
CA GLY A 130 -5.09 -13.78 2.28
C GLY A 130 -5.00 -15.03 1.42
N GLY A 131 -6.14 -15.56 0.99
CA GLY A 131 -6.17 -16.77 0.17
C GLY A 131 -5.44 -16.58 -1.16
N SER A 132 -4.78 -17.61 -1.68
CA SER A 132 -4.08 -17.57 -2.98
C SER A 132 -3.05 -16.45 -3.16
N SER A 133 -2.59 -15.79 -2.08
CA SER A 133 -1.51 -14.81 -2.16
C SER A 133 -0.15 -15.50 -2.36
N ASP A 134 0.63 -15.00 -3.31
CA ASP A 134 1.92 -15.56 -3.69
C ASP A 134 3.06 -14.59 -3.39
N HIS A 135 4.16 -15.11 -2.81
CA HIS A 135 5.32 -14.30 -2.45
C HIS A 135 6.66 -14.91 -2.85
N GLU A 136 7.58 -14.13 -3.42
CA GLU A 136 8.93 -14.65 -3.72
C GLU A 136 9.78 -14.72 -2.45
N ALA A 137 9.88 -13.64 -1.67
CA ALA A 137 10.69 -13.55 -0.47
C ALA A 137 9.97 -12.83 0.68
N ILE A 138 9.98 -13.44 1.86
CA ILE A 138 9.44 -12.84 3.09
C ILE A 138 10.50 -12.85 4.19
N SER A 139 10.78 -11.67 4.74
CA SER A 139 11.66 -11.48 5.90
C SER A 139 10.89 -10.80 7.03
N ALA A 140 10.38 -11.58 7.98
CA ALA A 140 9.72 -11.07 9.18
C ALA A 140 10.37 -11.65 10.45
N LEU A 141 10.38 -10.85 11.53
CA LEU A 141 10.88 -11.31 12.84
C LEU A 141 9.82 -12.04 13.67
N ALA A 142 8.53 -11.79 13.43
CA ALA A 142 7.41 -12.40 14.14
C ALA A 142 6.64 -13.43 13.28
N GLU A 143 5.65 -14.14 13.84
CA GLU A 143 4.96 -15.25 13.17
C GLU A 143 4.29 -14.84 11.83
N LEU A 144 4.23 -15.76 10.87
CA LEU A 144 3.54 -15.54 9.58
C LEU A 144 2.20 -16.27 9.56
N TYR A 145 1.16 -15.59 9.08
CA TYR A 145 -0.17 -16.17 8.84
C TYR A 145 -0.47 -16.27 7.36
N PHE A 146 -0.81 -17.48 6.89
CA PHE A 146 -1.23 -17.71 5.50
C PHE A 146 -2.64 -18.30 5.45
N GLY A 147 -3.46 -17.72 4.57
CA GLY A 147 -4.75 -18.21 4.14
C GLY A 147 -4.67 -19.51 3.34
N GLU A 148 -5.82 -19.93 2.82
CA GLU A 148 -5.91 -21.12 1.99
C GLU A 148 -5.21 -20.89 0.64
N ALA A 149 -4.51 -21.91 0.13
CA ALA A 149 -3.75 -21.85 -1.13
C ALA A 149 -2.59 -20.83 -1.21
N SER A 150 -2.39 -19.94 -0.23
CA SER A 150 -1.26 -19.01 -0.21
C SER A 150 0.08 -19.72 -0.01
N GLY A 151 1.13 -19.18 -0.62
CA GLY A 151 2.45 -19.81 -0.72
C GLY A 151 3.62 -18.83 -0.81
N ARG A 152 4.85 -19.36 -0.72
CA ARG A 152 6.09 -18.61 -0.97
C ARG A 152 7.13 -19.43 -1.74
N LYS A 153 7.98 -18.79 -2.54
CA LYS A 153 9.00 -19.47 -3.35
C LYS A 153 10.42 -19.51 -2.74
N HIS A 154 10.82 -18.56 -1.88
CA HIS A 154 12.18 -18.49 -1.30
C HIS A 154 12.22 -17.98 0.16
N GLU A 155 13.16 -18.50 0.99
CA GLU A 155 13.28 -18.21 2.44
C GLU A 155 14.58 -17.46 2.80
N SER A 156 14.47 -16.39 3.59
CA SER A 156 15.58 -15.88 4.42
C SER A 156 15.09 -15.47 5.83
N HIS A 157 15.02 -16.48 6.72
CA HIS A 157 15.06 -16.46 8.21
C HIS A 157 14.41 -15.30 9.01
N VAL A 158 13.39 -15.61 9.85
CA VAL A 158 13.38 -15.61 11.35
C VAL A 158 12.04 -16.15 11.92
N ALA A 159 10.93 -16.06 11.19
CA ALA A 159 9.59 -16.42 11.67
C ALA A 159 9.19 -17.91 11.57
N ALA A 160 8.46 -18.42 12.57
CA ALA A 160 7.68 -19.65 12.43
C ALA A 160 6.36 -19.36 11.66
N ALA A 161 6.04 -20.15 10.64
CA ALA A 161 4.80 -19.97 9.87
C ALA A 161 3.69 -20.91 10.39
N LYS A 162 2.50 -20.36 10.69
CA LYS A 162 1.29 -21.15 10.94
C LYS A 162 0.38 -21.07 9.72
N LYS A 163 0.12 -22.21 9.11
CA LYS A 163 -0.93 -22.32 8.10
C LYS A 163 -2.27 -22.48 8.82
N SER A 164 -3.20 -21.55 8.64
CA SER A 164 -4.51 -21.66 9.26
C SER A 164 -5.27 -22.79 8.58
N ARG A 165 -5.41 -23.91 9.28
CA ARG A 165 -6.21 -25.05 8.83
C ARG A 165 -7.60 -24.88 9.45
N CYS A 166 -8.47 -24.10 8.83
CA CYS A 166 -9.87 -24.02 9.25
C CYS A 166 -10.66 -25.22 8.69
N LEU A 167 -11.56 -25.73 9.55
CA LEU A 167 -12.41 -26.92 9.41
C LEU A 167 -13.59 -26.69 8.46
#